data_AF-A0A7J4KEK4-F1
#
_entry.id   AF-A0A7J4KEK4-F1
#
_cell.length_a   1.000
_cell.length_b   1.000
_cell.length_c   1.000
_cell.angle_alpha   90.00
_cell.angle_beta   90.00
_cell.angle_gamma   90.00
#
_symmetry.space_group_name_H-M   'P 1'
#
loop_
_entity.id
_entity.type
_entity.pdbx_description
1 polymer ?
#
loop_
_entity_poly.entity_id
_entity_poly.type
_entity_poly.pdbx_seq_one_letter_code
_entity_poly.pdbx_strand_id
1 'polypeptide(L)'
;FCTACGAALSTGARFCEQCGQPVEGPIPAPSQPEDFIPEVPVVIPFGTMQGGIFSQKDMVLIITGDALIVVVPRGEVTGAIDKSKEKISEALEESGISGRDFWEVSASSSPALPHAYLASRQVPAELCSQISSIRSRLGLEQAPWLRYATMNPAEILAESPESRRISLEDILYVRGEDLVEDRNGEDLLVVRTRDREERYRFSLGCYYLARVMLTSLIEQRQQIDPSGERIVSIIPSCFEPGPKDFDFQYVFNLIFTNRRLILAVTPGGEDEVERRFDAYMKSIGEKARQKGVSLEAYGAAADWQGAPWQEFRQKSSQEIFDSDGVNFFIPYSSLTAVTYKAGRRPTISLSLPSLILTLEADPLFAPGPLRVAQRELQGTLSISL
;
A
#
# COMPACT_ATOMS: atom_id res chain seq x y z
N PHE A 1 1.43 -21.04 -31.14
CA PHE A 1 0.98 -21.62 -32.43
C PHE A 1 1.67 -22.96 -32.64
N CYS A 2 1.01 -23.92 -33.28
CA CYS A 2 1.56 -25.23 -33.61
C CYS A 2 2.73 -25.07 -34.58
N THR A 3 3.89 -25.61 -34.24
CA THR A 3 5.12 -25.50 -35.04
C THR A 3 5.04 -26.25 -36.37
N ALA A 4 4.07 -27.16 -36.52
CA ALA A 4 3.94 -27.97 -37.73
C ALA A 4 2.87 -27.49 -38.72
N CYS A 5 1.74 -26.98 -38.24
CA CYS A 5 0.64 -26.53 -39.11
C CYS A 5 0.30 -25.05 -38.97
N GLY A 6 0.94 -24.32 -38.04
CA GLY A 6 0.71 -22.90 -37.82
C GLY A 6 -0.59 -22.55 -37.08
N ALA A 7 -1.43 -23.54 -36.75
CA ALA A 7 -2.69 -23.32 -36.04
C ALA A 7 -2.48 -22.70 -34.65
N ALA A 8 -3.42 -21.86 -34.20
CA ALA A 8 -3.44 -21.41 -32.81
C ALA A 8 -3.70 -22.63 -31.89
N LEU A 9 -3.01 -22.69 -30.76
CA LEU A 9 -3.15 -23.78 -29.79
C LEU A 9 -3.98 -23.30 -28.59
N SER A 10 -4.94 -24.12 -28.17
CA SER A 10 -5.73 -23.92 -26.96
C SER A 10 -4.83 -23.97 -25.71
N THR A 11 -5.14 -23.17 -24.69
CA THR A 11 -4.39 -23.15 -23.42
C THR A 11 -4.35 -24.56 -22.79
N GLY A 12 -3.17 -25.03 -22.37
CA GLY A 12 -3.00 -26.37 -21.80
C GLY A 12 -3.06 -27.54 -22.79
N ALA A 13 -3.17 -27.29 -24.09
CA ALA A 13 -3.21 -28.33 -25.11
C ALA A 13 -1.94 -29.20 -25.10
N ARG A 14 -2.13 -30.52 -24.95
CA ARG A 14 -1.04 -31.52 -25.09
C ARG A 14 -0.84 -31.96 -26.54
N PHE A 15 -1.85 -31.76 -27.39
CA PHE A 15 -1.85 -32.08 -28.82
C PHE A 15 -2.53 -30.95 -29.60
N CYS A 16 -2.09 -30.71 -30.83
CA CYS A 16 -2.78 -29.82 -31.74
C CYS A 16 -4.13 -30.44 -32.17
N GLU A 17 -5.24 -29.77 -31.88
CA GLU A 17 -6.58 -30.25 -32.26
C GLU A 17 -6.78 -30.33 -33.78
N GLN A 18 -5.97 -29.61 -34.56
CA GLN A 18 -6.07 -29.57 -36.02
C GLN A 18 -5.22 -30.64 -36.71
N CYS A 19 -4.01 -30.94 -36.23
CA CYS A 19 -3.10 -31.88 -36.90
C CYS A 19 -2.66 -33.07 -36.04
N GLY A 20 -3.08 -33.15 -34.78
CA GLY A 20 -2.77 -34.25 -33.87
C GLY A 20 -1.33 -34.26 -33.33
N GLN A 21 -0.50 -33.31 -33.71
CA GLN A 21 0.90 -33.29 -33.28
C GLN A 21 1.03 -32.95 -31.80
N PRO A 22 1.82 -33.71 -31.01
CA PRO A 22 2.08 -33.39 -29.61
C PRO A 22 2.80 -32.04 -29.48
N VAL A 23 2.42 -31.28 -28.45
CA VAL A 23 3.02 -29.99 -28.12
C VAL A 23 4.15 -30.22 -27.11
N GLU A 24 5.36 -29.77 -27.42
CA GLU A 24 6.51 -29.87 -26.51
C GLU A 24 6.32 -28.89 -25.33
N GLY A 25 5.76 -29.41 -24.23
CA GLY A 25 5.52 -28.70 -22.98
C GLY A 25 4.12 -28.06 -22.88
N PRO A 26 3.50 -28.02 -21.68
CA PRO A 26 2.27 -27.28 -21.50
C PRO A 26 2.53 -25.80 -21.79
N ILE A 27 1.72 -25.20 -22.68
CA ILE A 27 1.67 -23.74 -22.80
C ILE A 27 1.25 -23.23 -21.41
N PRO A 28 2.10 -22.51 -20.67
CA PRO A 28 1.71 -21.94 -19.40
C PRO A 28 0.50 -21.03 -19.69
N ALA A 29 -0.60 -21.24 -18.97
CA ALA A 29 -1.54 -20.15 -18.84
C ALA A 29 -0.74 -18.97 -18.27
N PRO A 30 -0.88 -17.73 -18.78
CA PRO A 30 -0.70 -16.60 -17.89
C PRO A 30 -1.81 -16.72 -16.85
N SER A 31 -1.56 -17.49 -15.80
CA SER A 31 -2.22 -17.28 -14.52
C SER A 31 -1.73 -15.93 -14.06
N GLN A 32 -2.51 -14.90 -14.36
CA GLN A 32 -2.47 -13.69 -13.57
C GLN A 32 -2.59 -14.13 -12.11
N PRO A 33 -1.82 -13.55 -11.17
CA PRO A 33 -2.28 -13.58 -9.81
C PRO A 33 -3.62 -12.81 -9.81
N GLU A 34 -4.74 -13.53 -9.84
CA GLU A 34 -5.93 -13.01 -9.17
C GLU A 34 -5.47 -12.69 -7.75
N ASP A 35 -5.70 -11.45 -7.31
CA ASP A 35 -5.29 -10.92 -6.00
C ASP A 35 -5.46 -12.00 -4.92
N PHE A 36 -4.37 -12.70 -4.58
CA PHE A 36 -4.45 -13.91 -3.77
C PHE A 36 -4.65 -13.51 -2.32
N ILE A 37 -5.90 -13.49 -1.89
CA ILE A 37 -6.27 -13.44 -0.49
C ILE A 37 -6.25 -14.89 0.01
N PRO A 38 -5.31 -15.26 0.90
CA PRO A 38 -5.21 -16.63 1.37
C PRO A 38 -6.50 -17.04 2.10
N GLU A 39 -6.99 -18.25 1.84
CA GLU A 39 -8.16 -18.81 2.56
C GLU A 39 -7.83 -19.10 4.04
N VAL A 40 -6.54 -19.16 4.37
CA VAL A 40 -6.01 -19.38 5.72
C VAL A 40 -5.59 -18.04 6.37
N PRO A 41 -5.60 -17.94 7.70
CA PRO A 41 -5.08 -16.76 8.39
C PRO A 41 -3.65 -16.44 7.95
N VAL A 42 -3.41 -15.19 7.54
CA VAL A 42 -2.08 -14.67 7.27
C VAL A 42 -1.41 -14.32 8.58
N VAL A 43 -0.21 -14.85 8.80
CA VAL A 43 0.56 -14.61 10.03
C VAL A 43 1.82 -13.81 9.71
N ILE A 44 1.90 -12.62 10.27
CA ILE A 44 2.97 -11.65 10.02
C ILE A 44 3.78 -11.48 11.30
N PRO A 45 5.02 -12.00 11.32
CA PRO A 45 5.86 -11.93 12.49
C PRO A 45 6.54 -10.56 12.63
N PHE A 46 7.33 -10.43 13.70
CA PHE A 46 8.26 -9.31 13.94
C PHE A 46 7.59 -7.93 14.00
N GLY A 47 6.35 -7.92 14.46
CA GLY A 47 5.67 -6.70 14.82
C GLY A 47 6.11 -6.22 16.20
N THR A 48 6.11 -4.92 16.43
CA THR A 48 6.08 -4.36 17.78
C THR A 48 4.95 -3.34 17.89
N MET A 49 4.39 -3.23 19.10
CA MET A 49 3.36 -2.25 19.41
C MET A 49 3.72 -1.47 20.67
N GLN A 50 3.17 -0.27 20.79
CA GLN A 50 3.32 0.52 22.00
C GLN A 50 2.60 -0.15 23.17
N GLY A 51 3.35 -0.51 24.21
CA GLY A 51 2.86 -1.11 25.44
C GLY A 51 2.63 -0.11 26.58
N GLY A 52 3.19 1.11 26.46
CA GLY A 52 3.15 2.22 27.41
C GLY A 52 3.95 3.41 26.88
N ILE A 53 4.13 4.46 27.70
CA ILE A 53 4.84 5.69 27.26
C ILE A 53 6.30 5.38 26.83
N PHE A 54 6.94 4.39 27.47
CA PHE A 54 8.35 4.04 27.23
C PHE A 54 8.57 2.56 26.97
N SER A 55 7.52 1.78 26.65
CA SER A 55 7.65 0.35 26.40
C SER A 55 7.07 -0.03 25.06
N GLN A 56 7.81 -0.89 24.36
CA GLN A 56 7.35 -1.63 23.20
C GLN A 56 7.13 -3.09 23.61
N LYS A 57 6.23 -3.76 22.90
CA LYS A 57 5.94 -5.19 23.06
C LYS A 57 6.02 -5.86 21.72
N ASP A 58 6.74 -6.96 21.65
CA ASP A 58 6.73 -7.82 20.49
C ASP A 58 5.32 -8.36 20.27
N MET A 59 4.94 -8.42 19.00
CA MET A 59 3.65 -8.91 18.58
C MET A 59 3.75 -9.68 17.27
N VAL A 60 2.79 -10.57 17.08
CA VAL A 60 2.51 -11.22 15.81
C VAL A 60 1.17 -10.71 15.33
N LEU A 61 1.12 -10.25 14.08
CA LEU A 61 -0.12 -9.78 13.47
C LEU A 61 -0.75 -10.94 12.70
N ILE A 62 -2.00 -11.25 12.99
CA ILE A 62 -2.77 -12.27 12.27
C ILE A 62 -3.91 -11.57 11.54
N ILE A 63 -3.97 -11.78 10.24
CA ILE A 63 -5.02 -11.23 9.39
C ILE A 63 -5.91 -12.39 8.95
N THR A 64 -7.18 -12.31 9.29
CA THR A 64 -8.23 -13.25 8.89
C THR A 64 -9.16 -12.57 7.89
N GLY A 65 -10.11 -13.31 7.31
CA GLY A 65 -11.08 -12.74 6.39
C GLY A 65 -11.99 -11.66 7.00
N ASP A 66 -12.14 -11.62 8.33
CA ASP A 66 -13.05 -10.69 9.01
C ASP A 66 -12.39 -9.80 10.09
N ALA A 67 -11.17 -10.12 10.52
CA ALA A 67 -10.50 -9.39 11.59
C ALA A 67 -8.98 -9.35 11.48
N LEU A 68 -8.44 -8.31 12.11
CA LEU A 68 -7.05 -8.16 12.49
C LEU A 68 -6.89 -8.59 13.96
N ILE A 69 -6.01 -9.54 14.24
CA ILE A 69 -5.68 -9.98 15.60
C ILE A 69 -4.22 -9.66 15.88
N VAL A 70 -3.97 -8.84 16.89
CA VAL A 70 -2.62 -8.50 17.34
C VAL A 70 -2.34 -9.36 18.55
N VAL A 71 -1.36 -10.25 18.42
CA VAL A 71 -1.01 -11.24 19.43
C VAL A 71 0.24 -10.82 20.14
N VAL A 72 0.22 -10.80 21.47
CA VAL A 72 1.44 -10.65 22.27
C VAL A 72 1.91 -12.04 22.68
N PRO A 73 2.90 -12.65 21.99
CA PRO A 73 3.40 -13.98 22.33
C PRO A 73 3.98 -14.00 23.75
N ARG A 74 3.96 -15.17 24.40
CA ARG A 74 4.50 -15.35 25.75
C ARG A 74 5.51 -16.48 25.85
N GLY A 75 6.41 -16.33 26.83
CA GLY A 75 7.32 -17.38 27.27
C GLY A 75 8.25 -17.86 26.15
N GLU A 76 8.30 -19.18 25.96
CA GLU A 76 9.18 -19.82 24.98
C GLU A 76 8.89 -19.39 23.53
N VAL A 77 7.65 -18.99 23.23
CA VAL A 77 7.27 -18.57 21.87
C VAL A 77 7.97 -17.26 21.49
N THR A 78 8.01 -16.29 22.40
CA THR A 78 8.69 -15.00 22.18
C THR A 78 10.17 -15.22 21.88
N GLY A 79 10.88 -15.96 22.74
CA GLY A 79 12.30 -16.23 22.54
C GLY A 79 12.61 -17.03 21.27
N ALA A 80 11.70 -17.91 20.83
CA ALA A 80 11.83 -18.61 19.55
C ALA A 80 11.66 -17.66 18.36
N ILE A 81 10.70 -16.72 18.41
CA ILE A 81 10.48 -15.70 17.38
C ILE A 81 11.71 -14.79 17.28
N ASP A 82 12.23 -14.30 18.41
CA ASP A 82 13.39 -13.40 18.44
C ASP A 82 14.62 -14.05 17.81
N LYS A 83 14.90 -15.31 18.18
CA LYS A 83 15.99 -16.08 17.58
C LYS A 83 15.83 -16.27 16.08
N SER A 84 14.60 -16.42 15.59
CA SER A 84 14.34 -16.47 14.15
C SER A 84 14.50 -15.10 13.49
N LYS A 85 14.10 -14.01 14.15
CA LYS A 85 14.32 -12.63 13.68
C LYS A 85 15.80 -12.35 13.46
N GLU A 86 16.63 -12.66 14.46
CA GLU A 86 18.10 -12.49 14.41
C GLU A 86 18.71 -13.25 13.23
N LYS A 87 18.39 -14.54 13.09
CA LYS A 87 18.92 -15.38 12.00
C LYS A 87 18.52 -14.91 10.61
N ILE A 88 17.28 -14.41 10.45
CA ILE A 88 16.84 -13.85 9.18
C ILE A 88 17.59 -12.53 8.92
N SER A 89 17.69 -11.67 9.91
CA SER A 89 18.43 -10.41 9.81
C SER A 89 19.88 -10.64 9.35
N GLU A 90 20.60 -11.56 10.00
CA GLU A 90 21.97 -11.94 9.63
C GLU A 90 22.03 -12.46 8.18
N ALA A 91 21.12 -13.35 7.79
CA ALA A 91 21.10 -13.90 6.44
C ALA A 91 20.80 -12.86 5.35
N LEU A 92 19.95 -11.87 5.64
CA LEU A 92 19.64 -10.78 4.73
C LEU A 92 20.82 -9.80 4.62
N GLU A 93 21.49 -9.50 5.73
CA GLU A 93 22.70 -8.67 5.74
C GLU A 93 23.84 -9.34 4.94
N GLU A 94 24.08 -10.63 5.15
CA GLU A 94 25.10 -11.41 4.43
C GLU A 94 24.84 -11.50 2.92
N SER A 95 23.57 -11.58 2.52
CA SER A 95 23.18 -11.74 1.11
C SER A 95 22.95 -10.42 0.38
N GLY A 96 22.75 -9.32 1.10
CA GLY A 96 22.32 -8.03 0.54
C GLY A 96 20.89 -8.03 -0.02
N ILE A 97 20.09 -9.04 0.30
CA ILE A 97 18.69 -9.15 -0.14
C ILE A 97 17.82 -8.25 0.74
N SER A 98 16.96 -7.44 0.13
CA SER A 98 16.02 -6.61 0.88
C SER A 98 14.94 -7.46 1.56
N GLY A 99 14.43 -7.01 2.71
CA GLY A 99 13.33 -7.70 3.39
C GLY A 99 12.07 -7.83 2.51
N ARG A 100 11.74 -6.79 1.75
CA ARG A 100 10.60 -6.80 0.82
C ARG A 100 10.75 -7.86 -0.27
N ASP A 101 11.93 -7.98 -0.87
CA ASP A 101 12.22 -9.01 -1.87
C ASP A 101 12.21 -10.42 -1.25
N PHE A 102 12.79 -10.57 -0.06
CA PHE A 102 12.77 -11.83 0.68
C PHE A 102 11.35 -12.37 0.86
N TRP A 103 10.42 -11.49 1.26
CA TRP A 103 9.02 -11.88 1.46
C TRP A 103 8.24 -12.08 0.16
N GLU A 104 8.49 -11.28 -0.87
CA GLU A 104 7.83 -11.43 -2.19
C GLU A 104 8.09 -12.82 -2.80
N VAL A 105 9.34 -13.26 -2.77
CA VAL A 105 9.71 -14.58 -3.26
C VAL A 105 9.21 -15.69 -2.33
N SER A 106 9.24 -15.43 -1.02
CA SER A 106 8.68 -16.37 -0.03
C SER A 106 7.19 -16.63 -0.26
N ALA A 107 6.41 -15.62 -0.68
CA ALA A 107 5.00 -15.75 -1.02
C ALA A 107 4.78 -16.68 -2.22
N SER A 108 5.61 -16.54 -3.25
CA SER A 108 5.54 -17.39 -4.46
C SER A 108 5.80 -18.87 -4.19
N SER A 109 6.46 -19.19 -3.07
CA SER A 109 6.82 -20.56 -2.67
C SER A 109 5.99 -21.09 -1.49
N SER A 110 5.14 -20.26 -0.88
CA SER A 110 4.34 -20.61 0.29
C SER A 110 2.92 -20.05 0.15
N PRO A 111 1.90 -20.90 -0.07
CA PRO A 111 0.53 -20.44 -0.29
C PRO A 111 -0.12 -19.82 0.95
N ALA A 112 0.54 -19.82 2.11
CA ALA A 112 0.06 -19.17 3.33
C ALA A 112 0.66 -17.76 3.53
N LEU A 113 1.61 -17.35 2.67
CA LEU A 113 2.23 -16.03 2.73
C LEU A 113 1.67 -15.15 1.61
N PRO A 114 1.25 -13.92 1.92
CA PRO A 114 0.80 -12.99 0.90
C PRO A 114 1.98 -12.41 0.12
N HIS A 115 1.72 -11.89 -1.08
CA HIS A 115 2.73 -11.10 -1.80
C HIS A 115 3.06 -9.80 -1.06
N ALA A 116 4.28 -9.27 -1.30
CA ALA A 116 4.76 -8.01 -0.73
C ALA A 116 4.60 -6.81 -1.71
N TYR A 117 4.02 -7.08 -2.88
CA TYR A 117 3.63 -6.10 -3.88
C TYR A 117 2.15 -6.31 -4.24
N LEU A 118 1.44 -5.21 -4.47
CA LEU A 118 0.07 -5.24 -5.00
C LEU A 118 0.10 -5.45 -6.52
N ALA A 119 1.05 -4.81 -7.21
CA ALA A 119 1.24 -4.97 -8.63
C ALA A 119 2.06 -6.24 -8.93
N SER A 120 1.64 -6.97 -9.97
CA SER A 120 2.37 -8.15 -10.45
C SER A 120 3.81 -7.78 -10.85
N ARG A 121 4.78 -8.55 -10.37
CA ARG A 121 6.20 -8.35 -10.64
C ARG A 121 6.86 -9.63 -11.14
N GLN A 122 7.80 -9.50 -12.08
CA GLN A 122 8.70 -10.58 -12.44
C GLN A 122 9.85 -10.67 -11.46
N VAL A 123 9.97 -11.82 -10.79
CA VAL A 123 11.07 -12.11 -9.87
C VAL A 123 12.21 -12.80 -10.62
N PRO A 124 13.46 -12.32 -10.53
CA PRO A 124 14.60 -12.98 -11.14
C PRO A 124 14.82 -14.40 -10.59
N ALA A 125 15.08 -15.38 -11.46
CA ALA A 125 15.28 -16.78 -11.06
C ALA A 125 16.43 -16.98 -10.05
N GLU A 126 17.50 -16.19 -10.15
CA GLU A 126 18.61 -16.21 -9.21
C GLU A 126 18.16 -15.81 -7.79
N LEU A 127 17.35 -14.76 -7.69
CA LEU A 127 16.79 -14.31 -6.42
C LEU A 127 15.87 -15.39 -5.81
N CYS A 128 15.08 -16.07 -6.64
CA CYS A 128 14.27 -17.23 -6.22
C CYS A 128 15.12 -18.34 -5.60
N SER A 129 16.24 -18.68 -6.25
CA SER A 129 17.16 -19.73 -5.79
C SER A 129 17.80 -19.37 -4.45
N GLN A 130 18.32 -18.14 -4.32
CA GLN A 130 18.97 -17.65 -3.10
C GLN A 130 18.01 -17.66 -1.91
N ILE A 131 16.80 -17.12 -2.07
CA ILE A 131 15.81 -17.05 -1.00
C ILE A 131 15.32 -18.46 -0.61
N SER A 132 15.10 -19.35 -1.59
CA SER A 132 14.74 -20.75 -1.30
C SER A 132 15.80 -21.45 -0.44
N SER A 133 17.09 -21.19 -0.72
CA SER A 133 18.21 -21.71 0.07
C SER A 133 18.21 -21.15 1.51
N ILE A 134 18.00 -19.85 1.67
CA ILE A 134 17.90 -19.20 2.99
C ILE A 134 16.73 -19.79 3.79
N ARG A 135 15.53 -19.87 3.20
CA ARG A 135 14.33 -20.41 3.86
C ARG A 135 14.54 -21.84 4.36
N SER A 136 15.12 -22.69 3.51
CA SER A 136 15.42 -24.09 3.83
C SER A 136 16.45 -24.20 4.96
N ARG A 137 17.57 -23.47 4.86
CA ARG A 137 18.63 -23.44 5.89
C ARG A 137 18.11 -22.98 7.25
N LEU A 138 17.19 -22.00 7.27
CA LEU A 138 16.61 -21.46 8.49
C LEU A 138 15.39 -22.23 9.00
N GLY A 139 14.87 -23.21 8.24
CA GLY A 139 13.74 -24.04 8.64
C GLY A 139 12.42 -23.27 8.73
N LEU A 140 12.20 -22.29 7.85
CA LEU A 140 11.07 -21.35 7.99
C LEU A 140 9.69 -21.97 7.76
N GLU A 141 9.61 -23.14 7.14
CA GLU A 141 8.35 -23.92 7.01
C GLU A 141 7.81 -24.41 8.37
N GLN A 142 8.64 -24.37 9.41
CA GLN A 142 8.27 -24.73 10.79
C GLN A 142 8.53 -23.56 11.74
N ALA A 143 8.51 -22.33 11.22
CA ALA A 143 8.76 -21.15 12.03
C ALA A 143 7.77 -21.02 13.20
N PRO A 144 8.21 -20.50 14.36
CA PRO A 144 7.41 -20.51 15.59
C PRO A 144 6.10 -19.74 15.49
N TRP A 145 6.02 -18.71 14.64
CA TRP A 145 4.78 -17.95 14.42
C TRP A 145 3.74 -18.74 13.61
N LEU A 146 4.11 -19.73 12.80
CA LEU A 146 3.15 -20.49 11.97
C LEU A 146 2.13 -21.27 12.80
N ARG A 147 2.39 -21.50 14.10
CA ARG A 147 1.41 -22.07 15.04
C ARG A 147 0.06 -21.33 15.01
N TYR A 148 0.09 -20.01 14.79
CA TYR A 148 -1.11 -19.20 14.86
C TYR A 148 -2.04 -19.39 13.65
N ALA A 149 -1.53 -19.94 12.54
CA ALA A 149 -2.33 -20.20 11.35
C ALA A 149 -3.34 -21.34 11.57
N THR A 150 -3.11 -22.21 12.56
CA THR A 150 -3.96 -23.37 12.87
C THR A 150 -4.84 -23.16 14.11
N MET A 151 -4.62 -22.08 14.87
CA MET A 151 -5.41 -21.75 16.05
C MET A 151 -6.67 -20.97 15.68
N ASN A 152 -7.74 -21.17 16.44
CA ASN A 152 -8.92 -20.32 16.30
C ASN A 152 -8.73 -18.97 17.03
N PRO A 153 -9.49 -17.91 16.67
CA PRO A 153 -9.33 -16.59 17.28
C PRO A 153 -9.45 -16.54 18.80
N ALA A 154 -10.30 -17.39 19.41
CA ALA A 154 -10.47 -17.42 20.86
C ALA A 154 -9.24 -17.99 21.56
N GLU A 155 -8.62 -19.03 21.00
CA GLU A 155 -7.36 -19.60 21.50
C GLU A 155 -6.21 -18.59 21.41
N ILE A 156 -6.12 -17.87 20.29
CA ILE A 156 -5.10 -16.83 20.07
C ILE A 156 -5.22 -15.72 21.13
N LEU A 157 -6.45 -15.23 21.35
CA LEU A 157 -6.70 -14.16 22.33
C LEU A 157 -6.48 -14.63 23.77
N ALA A 158 -6.63 -15.92 24.06
CA ALA A 158 -6.40 -16.48 25.38
C ALA A 158 -4.92 -16.56 25.76
N GLU A 159 -3.99 -16.51 24.80
CA GLU A 159 -2.55 -16.55 25.11
C GLU A 159 -2.10 -15.34 25.93
N SER A 160 -2.65 -14.16 25.66
CA SER A 160 -2.35 -12.95 26.41
C SER A 160 -3.57 -12.03 26.51
N PRO A 161 -3.95 -11.54 27.72
CA PRO A 161 -4.94 -10.46 27.89
C PRO A 161 -4.58 -9.16 27.17
N GLU A 162 -3.36 -9.02 26.68
CA GLU A 162 -2.88 -7.85 25.94
C GLU A 162 -3.08 -8.01 24.44
N SER A 163 -3.38 -9.22 23.98
CA SER A 163 -3.79 -9.48 22.61
C SER A 163 -5.13 -8.80 22.34
N ARG A 164 -5.32 -8.30 21.13
CA ARG A 164 -6.53 -7.57 20.73
C ARG A 164 -7.04 -8.01 19.37
N ARG A 165 -8.35 -7.95 19.21
CA ARG A 165 -9.06 -8.17 17.94
C ARG A 165 -9.66 -6.84 17.48
N ILE A 166 -9.51 -6.56 16.19
CA ILE A 166 -10.08 -5.39 15.51
C ILE A 166 -10.87 -5.95 14.32
N SER A 167 -12.16 -5.62 14.25
CA SER A 167 -12.97 -5.99 13.09
C SER A 167 -12.46 -5.25 11.86
N LEU A 168 -12.34 -5.94 10.72
CA LEU A 168 -12.05 -5.27 9.46
C LEU A 168 -13.17 -4.28 9.09
N GLU A 169 -14.39 -4.48 9.60
CA GLU A 169 -15.52 -3.56 9.41
C GLU A 169 -15.25 -2.15 9.99
N ASP A 170 -14.48 -2.10 11.08
CA ASP A 170 -14.17 -0.88 11.80
C ASP A 170 -12.97 -0.12 11.20
N ILE A 171 -12.17 -0.78 10.33
CA ILE A 171 -11.02 -0.16 9.69
C ILE A 171 -11.49 0.77 8.57
N LEU A 172 -11.11 2.04 8.69
CA LEU A 172 -11.39 3.10 7.74
C LEU A 172 -10.33 3.16 6.64
N TYR A 173 -9.06 3.10 7.02
CA TYR A 173 -7.91 3.02 6.11
C TYR A 173 -6.69 2.44 6.84
N VAL A 174 -5.71 2.01 6.06
CA VAL A 174 -4.37 1.61 6.52
C VAL A 174 -3.35 2.44 5.74
N ARG A 175 -2.30 2.92 6.41
CA ARG A 175 -1.21 3.66 5.75
C ARG A 175 0.15 3.31 6.34
N GLY A 176 1.20 3.56 5.56
CA GLY A 176 2.56 3.60 6.08
C GLY A 176 2.90 4.94 6.71
N GLU A 177 3.87 4.94 7.61
CA GLU A 177 4.60 6.14 8.03
C GLU A 177 6.10 5.82 8.03
N ASP A 178 6.89 6.69 7.42
CA ASP A 178 8.33 6.71 7.56
C ASP A 178 8.72 7.28 8.93
N LEU A 179 9.65 6.62 9.61
CA LEU A 179 10.33 7.20 10.76
C LEU A 179 11.81 7.36 10.43
N VAL A 180 12.27 8.60 10.57
CA VAL A 180 13.66 9.00 10.36
C VAL A 180 14.54 8.28 11.38
N GLU A 181 15.56 7.61 10.85
CA GLU A 181 16.74 7.06 11.53
C GLU A 181 16.51 5.92 12.53
N ASP A 182 16.63 4.68 12.03
CA ASP A 182 17.60 3.73 12.62
C ASP A 182 17.92 2.61 11.62
N ARG A 183 19.19 2.18 11.62
CA ARG A 183 19.79 1.23 10.65
C ARG A 183 19.17 -0.18 10.62
N ASN A 184 18.06 -0.39 11.33
CA ASN A 184 17.29 -1.63 11.37
C ASN A 184 15.91 -1.54 10.70
N GLY A 185 15.59 -0.41 10.04
CA GLY A 185 14.52 -0.30 9.03
C GLY A 185 13.16 -0.79 9.52
N GLU A 186 12.68 -0.28 10.65
CA GLU A 186 11.34 -0.60 11.13
C GLU A 186 10.30 0.28 10.42
N ASP A 187 9.54 -0.35 9.52
CA ASP A 187 8.43 0.27 8.81
C ASP A 187 7.20 0.39 9.73
N LEU A 188 6.49 1.52 9.69
CA LEU A 188 5.32 1.74 10.53
C LEU A 188 4.02 1.50 9.75
N LEU A 189 3.19 0.56 10.21
CA LEU A 189 1.81 0.40 9.80
C LEU A 189 0.88 1.17 10.73
N VAL A 190 0.13 2.08 10.16
CA VAL A 190 -0.96 2.79 10.81
C VAL A 190 -2.29 2.17 10.41
N VAL A 191 -3.05 1.71 11.41
CA VAL A 191 -4.42 1.22 11.23
C VAL A 191 -5.36 2.24 11.85
N ARG A 192 -6.14 2.93 11.01
CA ARG A 192 -7.16 3.86 11.49
C ARG A 192 -8.51 3.16 11.54
N THR A 193 -9.08 3.12 12.74
CA THR A 193 -10.46 2.69 12.98
C THR A 193 -11.37 3.89 13.23
N ARG A 194 -12.66 3.65 13.42
CA ARG A 194 -13.61 4.70 13.83
C ARG A 194 -13.21 5.41 15.13
N ASP A 195 -12.73 4.67 16.12
CA ASP A 195 -12.56 5.22 17.47
C ASP A 195 -11.11 5.56 17.80
N ARG A 196 -10.13 4.99 17.07
CA ARG A 196 -8.71 5.12 17.40
C ARG A 196 -7.79 4.94 16.20
N GLU A 197 -6.58 5.47 16.36
CA GLU A 197 -5.42 5.11 15.56
C GLU A 197 -4.57 4.10 16.31
N GLU A 198 -4.07 3.11 15.59
CA GLU A 198 -3.07 2.19 16.13
C GLU A 198 -1.85 2.16 15.22
N ARG A 199 -0.68 2.13 15.85
CA ARG A 199 0.62 2.12 15.19
C ARG A 199 1.36 0.84 15.52
N TYR A 200 1.84 0.18 14.49
CA TYR A 200 2.54 -1.10 14.54
C TYR A 200 3.84 -0.99 13.78
N ARG A 201 4.95 -1.27 14.44
CA ARG A 201 6.25 -1.32 13.76
C ARG A 201 6.48 -2.72 13.27
N PHE A 202 7.08 -2.87 12.10
CA PHE A 202 7.49 -4.15 11.57
C PHE A 202 8.95 -4.07 11.15
N SER A 203 9.73 -5.07 11.54
CA SER A 203 11.10 -5.21 11.07
C SER A 203 11.17 -6.10 9.82
N LEU A 204 12.33 -6.09 9.15
CA LEU A 204 12.68 -7.02 8.08
C LEU A 204 11.68 -7.02 6.90
N GLY A 205 11.04 -5.88 6.61
CA GLY A 205 10.09 -5.73 5.50
C GLY A 205 8.74 -6.44 5.67
N CYS A 206 8.42 -6.96 6.86
CA CYS A 206 7.11 -7.60 7.13
C CYS A 206 5.93 -6.63 6.98
N TYR A 207 6.19 -5.33 7.06
CA TYR A 207 5.22 -4.27 6.79
C TYR A 207 4.51 -4.44 5.44
N TYR A 208 5.27 -4.74 4.38
CA TYR A 208 4.72 -4.83 3.04
C TYR A 208 3.68 -5.95 2.92
N LEU A 209 3.89 -7.07 3.62
CA LEU A 209 2.91 -8.16 3.69
C LEU A 209 1.62 -7.72 4.36
N ALA A 210 1.74 -7.00 5.48
CA ALA A 210 0.58 -6.53 6.23
C ALA A 210 -0.21 -5.53 5.42
N ARG A 211 0.49 -4.60 4.78
CA ARG A 211 -0.11 -3.56 3.96
C ARG A 211 -0.84 -4.13 2.75
N VAL A 212 -0.21 -5.03 1.99
CA VAL A 212 -0.82 -5.68 0.82
C VAL A 212 -2.10 -6.39 1.26
N MET A 213 -2.04 -7.24 2.28
CA MET A 213 -3.20 -7.99 2.72
C MET A 213 -4.34 -7.12 3.21
N LEU A 214 -4.06 -6.11 4.04
CA LEU A 214 -5.08 -5.20 4.52
C LEU A 214 -5.67 -4.36 3.39
N THR A 215 -4.84 -3.94 2.43
CA THR A 215 -5.30 -3.22 1.24
C THR A 215 -6.27 -4.07 0.42
N SER A 216 -5.88 -5.29 0.06
CA SER A 216 -6.70 -6.21 -0.74
C SER A 216 -8.01 -6.58 -0.03
N LEU A 217 -7.98 -6.81 1.29
CA LEU A 217 -9.19 -7.10 2.06
C LEU A 217 -10.13 -5.90 2.14
N ILE A 218 -9.61 -4.67 2.27
CA ILE A 218 -10.43 -3.46 2.23
C ILE A 218 -11.02 -3.29 0.83
N GLU A 219 -10.25 -3.49 -0.23
CA GLU A 219 -10.74 -3.43 -1.62
C GLU A 219 -11.87 -4.44 -1.86
N GLN A 220 -11.66 -5.71 -1.51
CA GLN A 220 -12.63 -6.78 -1.68
C GLN A 220 -13.95 -6.46 -0.95
N ARG A 221 -13.87 -6.06 0.33
CA ARG A 221 -15.04 -5.70 1.14
C ARG A 221 -15.80 -4.52 0.55
N GLN A 222 -15.08 -3.53 0.04
CA GLN A 222 -15.66 -2.33 -0.56
C GLN A 222 -16.03 -2.53 -2.04
N GLN A 223 -15.88 -3.77 -2.56
CA GLN A 223 -16.16 -4.13 -3.95
C GLN A 223 -15.43 -3.21 -4.95
N ILE A 224 -14.20 -2.84 -4.59
CA ILE A 224 -13.31 -2.05 -5.44
C ILE A 224 -12.57 -3.00 -6.36
N ASP A 225 -12.87 -2.92 -7.65
CA ASP A 225 -12.14 -3.61 -8.71
C ASP A 225 -11.08 -2.66 -9.31
N PRO A 226 -9.78 -2.95 -9.14
CA PRO A 226 -8.69 -2.11 -9.63
C PRO A 226 -8.51 -2.16 -11.16
N SER A 227 -8.97 -3.22 -11.84
CA SER A 227 -8.71 -3.45 -13.27
C SER A 227 -9.34 -2.40 -14.21
N GLY A 228 -10.38 -1.71 -13.75
CA GLY A 228 -11.07 -0.63 -14.46
C GLY A 228 -10.96 0.73 -13.77
N GLU A 229 -10.03 0.88 -12.82
CA GLU A 229 -9.83 2.13 -12.10
C GLU A 229 -9.11 3.18 -12.96
N ARG A 230 -9.67 4.40 -13.03
CA ARG A 230 -9.09 5.52 -13.77
C ARG A 230 -9.00 6.77 -12.89
N ILE A 231 -7.93 7.54 -13.05
CA ILE A 231 -7.77 8.82 -12.39
C ILE A 231 -8.70 9.86 -13.03
N VAL A 232 -9.62 10.38 -12.22
CA VAL A 232 -10.54 11.46 -12.56
C VAL A 232 -9.84 12.80 -12.40
N SER A 233 -9.25 13.06 -11.24
CA SER A 233 -8.62 14.33 -10.90
C SER A 233 -7.43 14.14 -9.97
N ILE A 234 -6.48 15.07 -10.00
CA ILE A 234 -5.31 15.10 -9.11
C ILE A 234 -5.22 16.50 -8.52
N ILE A 235 -5.24 16.60 -7.19
CA ILE A 235 -4.94 17.84 -6.48
C ILE A 235 -3.56 17.66 -5.81
N PRO A 236 -2.51 18.30 -6.35
CA PRO A 236 -1.18 18.21 -5.77
C PRO A 236 -1.04 19.08 -4.52
N SER A 237 0.07 18.90 -3.81
CA SER A 237 0.53 19.78 -2.72
C SER A 237 -0.53 20.01 -1.63
N CYS A 238 -1.07 18.90 -1.12
CA CYS A 238 -1.95 18.88 0.04
C CYS A 238 -1.16 18.45 1.28
N PHE A 239 -1.01 19.36 2.23
CA PHE A 239 -0.12 19.23 3.37
C PHE A 239 -0.87 18.71 4.60
N GLU A 240 -0.43 17.60 5.17
CA GLU A 240 -0.98 17.10 6.43
C GLU A 240 -0.53 18.00 7.59
N PRO A 241 -1.42 18.60 8.39
CA PRO A 241 -1.04 19.53 9.44
C PRO A 241 -0.05 18.84 10.40
N GLY A 242 1.19 19.34 10.43
CA GLY A 242 2.23 18.78 11.28
C GLY A 242 1.82 18.83 12.76
N PRO A 243 2.17 17.81 13.57
CA PRO A 243 2.15 17.96 15.02
C PRO A 243 2.98 19.19 15.40
N LYS A 244 2.56 19.96 16.41
CA LYS A 244 3.24 21.20 16.82
C LYS A 244 4.73 21.01 17.19
N ASP A 245 5.17 19.77 17.36
CA ASP A 245 6.50 19.37 17.85
C ASP A 245 7.24 18.40 16.89
N PHE A 246 6.77 18.23 15.65
CA PHE A 246 7.43 17.40 14.64
C PHE A 246 7.86 18.22 13.41
N ASP A 247 9.09 18.01 12.98
CA ASP A 247 9.73 18.77 11.89
C ASP A 247 9.42 18.23 10.48
N PHE A 248 8.55 17.21 10.34
CA PHE A 248 8.16 16.68 9.03
C PHE A 248 6.66 16.70 8.81
N GLN A 249 6.28 16.94 7.56
CA GLN A 249 4.90 17.05 7.10
C GLN A 249 4.78 16.30 5.78
N TYR A 250 3.87 15.32 5.71
CA TYR A 250 3.60 14.65 4.45
C TYR A 250 2.91 15.61 3.47
N VAL A 251 3.45 15.64 2.25
CA VAL A 251 2.88 16.38 1.12
C VAL A 251 2.20 15.37 0.20
N PHE A 252 0.88 15.27 0.32
CA PHE A 252 0.09 14.37 -0.49
C PHE A 252 -0.40 15.02 -1.78
N ASN A 253 -0.49 14.20 -2.82
CA ASN A 253 -1.35 14.42 -3.95
C ASN A 253 -2.67 13.67 -3.68
N LEU A 254 -3.79 14.39 -3.71
CA LEU A 254 -5.11 13.78 -3.64
C LEU A 254 -5.53 13.33 -5.03
N ILE A 255 -5.49 12.03 -5.26
CA ILE A 255 -5.82 11.39 -6.52
C ILE A 255 -7.24 10.85 -6.41
N PHE A 256 -8.19 11.55 -7.02
CA PHE A 256 -9.56 11.08 -7.15
C PHE A 256 -9.63 10.11 -8.32
N THR A 257 -10.00 8.86 -8.06
CA THR A 257 -10.32 7.88 -9.09
C THR A 257 -11.82 7.74 -9.25
N ASN A 258 -12.29 6.97 -10.23
CA ASN A 258 -13.70 6.60 -10.31
C ASN A 258 -14.13 5.59 -9.22
N ARG A 259 -13.23 5.12 -8.35
CA ARG A 259 -13.49 4.08 -7.33
C ARG A 259 -13.24 4.54 -5.89
N ARG A 260 -12.25 5.40 -5.67
CA ARG A 260 -11.77 5.80 -4.33
C ARG A 260 -10.96 7.09 -4.39
N LEU A 261 -10.69 7.64 -3.21
CA LEU A 261 -9.69 8.68 -3.02
C LEU A 261 -8.36 8.04 -2.63
N ILE A 262 -7.29 8.31 -3.37
CA ILE A 262 -5.92 7.90 -3.04
C ILE A 262 -5.17 9.13 -2.54
N LEU A 263 -4.43 8.97 -1.45
CA LEU A 263 -3.47 9.95 -0.95
C LEU A 263 -2.07 9.40 -1.25
N ALA A 264 -1.36 10.08 -2.14
CA ALA A 264 -0.07 9.60 -2.62
C ALA A 264 1.02 10.66 -2.55
N VAL A 265 2.20 10.32 -2.04
CA VAL A 265 3.39 11.15 -2.16
C VAL A 265 3.96 11.02 -3.58
N THR A 266 4.57 12.09 -4.08
CA THR A 266 5.20 12.07 -5.41
C THR A 266 6.41 11.13 -5.36
N PRO A 267 6.48 10.11 -6.22
CA PRO A 267 7.59 9.17 -6.23
C PRO A 267 8.94 9.84 -6.50
N GLY A 268 9.96 9.39 -5.78
CA GLY A 268 11.34 9.88 -5.90
C GLY A 268 11.86 10.44 -4.57
N GLY A 269 13.15 10.75 -4.54
CA GLY A 269 13.74 11.42 -3.37
C GLY A 269 13.22 12.85 -3.23
N GLU A 270 13.07 13.32 -1.99
CA GLU A 270 12.54 14.65 -1.65
C GLU A 270 13.21 15.77 -2.47
N ASP A 271 14.54 15.82 -2.49
CA ASP A 271 15.34 16.78 -3.26
C ASP A 271 15.08 16.73 -4.78
N GLU A 272 14.77 15.56 -5.32
CA GLU A 272 14.46 15.42 -6.75
C GLU A 272 13.05 15.92 -7.04
N VAL A 273 12.09 15.55 -6.21
CA VAL A 273 10.69 15.97 -6.32
C VAL A 273 10.59 17.50 -6.22
N GLU A 274 11.26 18.10 -5.23
CA GLU A 274 11.30 19.56 -5.04
C GLU A 274 11.90 20.26 -6.27
N ARG A 275 13.07 19.81 -6.75
CA ARG A 275 13.69 20.40 -7.95
C ARG A 275 12.82 20.31 -9.19
N ARG A 276 12.14 19.17 -9.41
CA ARG A 276 11.21 18.98 -10.54
C ARG A 276 10.02 19.93 -10.42
N PHE A 277 9.49 20.09 -9.21
CA PHE A 277 8.38 21.00 -8.91
C PHE A 277 8.76 22.46 -9.16
N ASP A 278 9.89 22.91 -8.60
CA ASP A 278 10.39 24.27 -8.76
C ASP A 278 10.67 24.64 -10.22
N ALA A 279 11.31 23.72 -10.97
CA ALA A 279 11.58 23.92 -12.39
C ALA A 279 10.27 24.08 -13.18
N TYR A 280 9.26 23.27 -12.87
CA TYR A 280 7.95 23.37 -13.50
C TYR A 280 7.25 24.70 -13.16
N MET A 281 7.24 25.07 -11.87
CA MET A 281 6.59 26.29 -11.40
C MET A 281 7.23 27.55 -11.97
N LYS A 282 8.56 27.56 -12.11
CA LYS A 282 9.27 28.64 -12.82
C LYS A 282 8.80 28.77 -14.27
N SER A 283 8.69 27.66 -14.99
CA SER A 283 8.21 27.66 -16.39
C SER A 283 6.76 28.17 -16.51
N ILE A 284 5.87 27.75 -15.61
CA ILE A 284 4.48 28.25 -15.59
C ILE A 284 4.44 29.75 -15.28
N GLY A 285 5.24 30.23 -14.33
CA GLY A 285 5.36 31.65 -14.02
C GLY A 285 5.80 32.50 -15.22
N GLU A 286 6.77 32.01 -16.01
CA GLU A 286 7.20 32.66 -17.25
C GLU A 286 6.06 32.71 -18.29
N LYS A 287 5.31 31.61 -18.47
CA LYS A 287 4.15 31.57 -19.39
C LYS A 287 3.02 32.50 -18.94
N ALA A 288 2.75 32.60 -17.64
CA ALA A 288 1.74 33.52 -17.11
C ALA A 288 2.12 34.98 -17.38
N ARG A 289 3.39 35.35 -17.16
CA ARG A 289 3.93 36.68 -17.48
C ARG A 289 3.82 37.00 -18.97
N GLN A 290 4.15 36.05 -19.85
CA GLN A 290 4.02 36.22 -21.30
C GLN A 290 2.56 36.47 -21.74
N LYS A 291 1.59 35.88 -21.04
CA LYS A 291 0.15 36.08 -21.29
C LYS A 291 -0.43 37.30 -20.58
N GLY A 292 0.34 38.02 -19.77
CA GLY A 292 -0.12 39.20 -19.02
C GLY A 292 -1.19 38.89 -17.97
N VAL A 293 -1.26 37.65 -17.48
CA VAL A 293 -2.22 37.23 -16.43
C VAL A 293 -1.48 36.88 -15.14
N SER A 294 -2.17 36.93 -14.01
CA SER A 294 -1.60 36.44 -12.74
C SER A 294 -1.38 34.93 -12.79
N LEU A 295 -0.50 34.42 -11.94
CA LEU A 295 -0.23 32.98 -11.86
C LEU A 295 -1.49 32.21 -11.45
N GLU A 296 -2.27 32.75 -10.53
CA GLU A 296 -3.54 32.19 -10.05
C GLU A 296 -4.57 32.11 -11.19
N ALA A 297 -4.70 33.20 -11.96
CA ALA A 297 -5.60 33.23 -13.11
C ALA A 297 -5.15 32.26 -14.21
N TYR A 298 -3.84 32.13 -14.42
CA TYR A 298 -3.28 31.14 -15.34
C TYR A 298 -3.58 29.71 -14.87
N GLY A 299 -3.31 29.41 -13.61
CA GLY A 299 -3.47 28.08 -13.02
C GLY A 299 -4.93 27.62 -12.95
N ALA A 300 -5.87 28.53 -12.70
CA ALA A 300 -7.30 28.22 -12.68
C ALA A 300 -7.84 27.71 -14.04
N ALA A 301 -7.16 28.02 -15.15
CA ALA A 301 -7.51 27.60 -16.50
C ALA A 301 -6.51 26.59 -17.09
N ALA A 302 -5.43 26.26 -16.39
CA ALA A 302 -4.40 25.35 -16.87
C ALA A 302 -4.87 23.89 -16.77
N ASP A 303 -4.55 23.10 -17.79
CA ASP A 303 -4.73 21.66 -17.79
C ASP A 303 -3.57 20.92 -17.07
N TRP A 304 -2.57 21.67 -16.62
CA TRP A 304 -1.37 21.20 -15.91
C TRP A 304 -0.64 20.08 -16.65
N GLN A 305 -0.68 20.07 -17.98
CA GLN A 305 0.08 19.10 -18.76
C GLN A 305 1.58 19.21 -18.46
N GLY A 306 2.21 18.03 -18.32
CA GLY A 306 3.64 17.91 -18.02
C GLY A 306 4.04 18.27 -16.58
N ALA A 307 3.09 18.57 -15.68
CA ALA A 307 3.40 18.74 -14.27
C ALA A 307 3.94 17.44 -13.66
N PRO A 308 4.88 17.48 -12.69
CA PRO A 308 5.49 16.27 -12.12
C PRO A 308 4.45 15.25 -11.61
N TRP A 309 3.41 15.71 -10.92
CA TRP A 309 2.35 14.85 -10.39
C TRP A 309 1.45 14.22 -11.46
N GLN A 310 1.52 14.63 -12.73
CA GLN A 310 0.76 13.95 -13.79
C GLN A 310 1.31 12.56 -14.11
N GLU A 311 2.50 12.20 -13.61
CA GLU A 311 3.07 10.85 -13.78
C GLU A 311 2.16 9.75 -13.20
N PHE A 312 1.33 10.06 -12.20
CA PHE A 312 0.36 9.11 -11.66
C PHE A 312 -0.62 8.60 -12.72
N ARG A 313 -0.90 9.39 -13.77
CA ARG A 313 -1.78 8.95 -14.87
C ARG A 313 -1.17 7.83 -15.73
N GLN A 314 0.11 7.53 -15.56
CA GLN A 314 0.82 6.48 -16.27
C GLN A 314 0.94 5.19 -15.43
N LYS A 315 0.39 5.18 -14.21
CA LYS A 315 0.48 4.08 -13.25
C LYS A 315 -0.92 3.55 -12.94
N SER A 316 -1.04 2.24 -12.75
CA SER A 316 -2.19 1.63 -12.09
C SER A 316 -2.24 2.03 -10.61
N SER A 317 -3.41 1.92 -9.97
CA SER A 317 -3.54 2.20 -8.54
C SER A 317 -2.64 1.30 -7.68
N GLN A 318 -2.48 0.04 -8.07
CA GLN A 318 -1.55 -0.90 -7.42
C GLN A 318 -0.10 -0.42 -7.51
N GLU A 319 0.37 0.04 -8.68
CA GLU A 319 1.70 0.63 -8.83
C GLU A 319 1.88 1.92 -8.03
N ILE A 320 0.83 2.72 -7.86
CA ILE A 320 0.86 3.91 -7.00
C ILE A 320 1.07 3.51 -5.54
N PHE A 321 0.37 2.50 -5.04
CA PHE A 321 0.60 2.01 -3.67
C PHE A 321 1.98 1.40 -3.52
N ASP A 322 2.48 0.69 -4.52
CA ASP A 322 3.81 0.07 -4.45
C ASP A 322 4.98 1.04 -4.56
N SER A 323 4.76 2.23 -5.13
CA SER A 323 5.82 3.24 -5.29
C SER A 323 6.27 3.88 -3.99
N ASP A 324 5.44 3.87 -2.95
CA ASP A 324 5.80 4.42 -1.65
C ASP A 324 5.04 3.73 -0.50
N GLY A 325 5.74 3.51 0.62
CA GLY A 325 5.19 2.92 1.85
C GLY A 325 3.97 3.66 2.39
N VAL A 326 4.00 5.00 2.32
CA VAL A 326 3.04 5.92 2.94
C VAL A 326 1.72 6.00 2.18
N ASN A 327 1.72 5.68 0.89
CA ASN A 327 0.55 5.81 0.02
C ASN A 327 -0.62 4.94 0.53
N PHE A 328 -1.82 5.53 0.56
CA PHE A 328 -3.02 4.86 1.04
C PHE A 328 -4.27 5.35 0.32
N PHE A 329 -5.40 4.70 0.58
CA PHE A 329 -6.69 5.13 0.04
C PHE A 329 -7.79 5.17 1.09
N ILE A 330 -8.81 5.94 0.76
CA ILE A 330 -10.07 6.00 1.49
C ILE A 330 -11.19 5.64 0.49
N PRO A 331 -11.96 4.56 0.76
CA PRO A 331 -13.14 4.23 -0.04
C PRO A 331 -14.16 5.36 -0.03
N TYR A 332 -14.88 5.58 -1.13
CA TYR A 332 -15.96 6.56 -1.16
C TYR A 332 -17.11 6.23 -0.20
N SER A 333 -17.38 4.96 0.04
CA SER A 333 -18.33 4.49 1.07
C SER A 333 -17.95 4.92 2.49
N SER A 334 -16.67 5.18 2.75
CA SER A 334 -16.16 5.68 4.04
C SER A 334 -16.06 7.22 4.09
N LEU A 335 -16.19 7.91 2.96
CA LEU A 335 -16.13 9.37 2.87
C LEU A 335 -17.54 9.96 2.85
N THR A 336 -17.93 10.66 3.92
CA THR A 336 -19.24 11.30 4.01
C THR A 336 -19.29 12.60 3.19
N ALA A 337 -18.18 13.34 3.16
CA ALA A 337 -18.03 14.55 2.36
C ALA A 337 -16.56 14.94 2.18
N VAL A 338 -16.26 15.66 1.09
CA VAL A 338 -15.03 16.43 0.92
C VAL A 338 -15.41 17.90 0.84
N THR A 339 -14.83 18.73 1.71
CA THR A 339 -15.10 20.17 1.75
C THR A 339 -13.83 20.96 1.52
N TYR A 340 -13.84 21.85 0.54
CA TYR A 340 -12.81 22.86 0.36
C TYR A 340 -13.25 24.16 1.01
N LYS A 341 -12.31 24.81 1.68
CA LYS A 341 -12.51 26.13 2.27
C LYS A 341 -11.39 27.04 1.76
N ALA A 342 -11.77 28.00 0.93
CA ALA A 342 -10.85 29.05 0.48
C ALA A 342 -10.43 29.97 1.65
N GLY A 343 -9.32 30.68 1.47
CA GLY A 343 -8.83 31.65 2.44
C GLY A 343 -7.32 31.86 2.33
N ARG A 344 -6.73 32.48 3.34
CA ARG A 344 -5.27 32.71 3.41
C ARG A 344 -4.47 31.40 3.53
N ARG A 345 -5.06 30.40 4.18
CA ARG A 345 -4.58 29.01 4.25
C ARG A 345 -5.75 28.12 3.83
N PRO A 346 -5.90 27.83 2.53
CA PRO A 346 -6.98 27.00 2.06
C PRO A 346 -6.89 25.60 2.68
N THR A 347 -8.03 24.97 2.91
CA THR A 347 -8.05 23.63 3.50
C THR A 347 -8.99 22.71 2.74
N ILE A 348 -8.60 21.45 2.60
CA ILE A 348 -9.47 20.35 2.17
C ILE A 348 -9.75 19.47 3.38
N SER A 349 -11.02 19.28 3.71
CA SER A 349 -11.47 18.43 4.80
C SER A 349 -12.13 17.17 4.24
N LEU A 350 -11.56 16.01 4.57
CA LEU A 350 -12.09 14.68 4.26
C LEU A 350 -12.88 14.21 5.48
N SER A 351 -14.20 14.19 5.37
CA SER A 351 -15.09 13.80 6.46
C SER A 351 -15.32 12.29 6.42
N LEU A 352 -15.02 11.61 7.52
CA LEU A 352 -15.30 10.20 7.78
C LEU A 352 -16.36 10.09 8.91
N PRO A 353 -16.93 8.90 9.20
CA PRO A 353 -18.03 8.77 10.16
C PRO A 353 -17.76 9.34 11.57
N SER A 354 -16.51 9.30 12.03
CA SER A 354 -16.12 9.66 13.40
C SER A 354 -14.97 10.67 13.47
N LEU A 355 -14.40 11.09 12.33
CA LEU A 355 -13.27 12.02 12.30
C LEU A 355 -13.23 12.81 11.00
N ILE A 356 -12.52 13.94 11.03
CA ILE A 356 -12.26 14.77 9.85
C ILE A 356 -10.75 14.85 9.68
N LEU A 357 -10.25 14.43 8.51
CA LEU A 357 -8.87 14.68 8.11
C LEU A 357 -8.82 16.04 7.41
N THR A 358 -8.05 16.97 7.92
CA THR A 358 -7.89 18.30 7.30
C THR A 358 -6.49 18.39 6.71
N LEU A 359 -6.40 18.79 5.45
CA LEU A 359 -5.16 19.07 4.75
C LEU A 359 -5.12 20.55 4.38
N GLU A 360 -3.99 21.21 4.57
CA GLU A 360 -3.76 22.52 3.96
C GLU A 360 -3.54 22.32 2.46
N ALA A 361 -4.19 23.12 1.63
CA ALA A 361 -4.19 22.96 0.19
C ALA A 361 -3.59 24.19 -0.49
N ASP A 362 -2.81 23.96 -1.54
CA ASP A 362 -2.29 25.05 -2.35
C ASP A 362 -3.44 25.75 -3.11
N PRO A 363 -3.63 27.07 -2.92
CA PRO A 363 -4.71 27.83 -3.58
C PRO A 363 -4.60 27.83 -5.11
N LEU A 364 -3.40 27.62 -5.67
CA LEU A 364 -3.18 27.59 -7.10
C LEU A 364 -3.77 26.33 -7.75
N PHE A 365 -3.69 25.19 -7.06
CA PHE A 365 -4.04 23.90 -7.64
C PHE A 365 -5.38 23.36 -7.17
N ALA A 366 -5.85 23.66 -5.96
CA ALA A 366 -7.04 22.99 -5.42
C ALA A 366 -8.34 23.26 -6.19
N PRO A 367 -8.74 24.52 -6.49
CA PRO A 367 -10.10 24.79 -6.96
C PRO A 367 -10.49 24.14 -8.29
N GLY A 368 -9.60 24.15 -9.30
CA GLY A 368 -9.91 23.63 -10.64
C GLY A 368 -10.10 22.11 -10.66
N PRO A 369 -9.06 21.33 -10.34
CA PRO A 369 -9.13 19.89 -10.08
C PRO A 369 -10.28 19.45 -9.17
N LEU A 370 -10.62 20.19 -8.11
CA LEU A 370 -11.76 19.85 -7.25
C LEU A 370 -13.11 20.03 -7.96
N ARG A 371 -13.29 21.05 -8.82
CA ARG A 371 -14.50 21.17 -9.66
C ARG A 371 -14.63 20.01 -10.65
N VAL A 372 -13.50 19.54 -11.20
CA VAL A 372 -13.48 18.35 -12.06
C VAL A 372 -13.94 17.13 -11.26
N ALA A 373 -13.34 16.89 -10.08
CA ALA A 373 -13.74 15.78 -9.21
C ALA A 373 -15.23 15.86 -8.83
N GLN A 374 -15.72 17.05 -8.44
CA GLN A 374 -17.12 17.29 -8.08
C GLN A 374 -18.09 16.92 -9.21
N ARG A 375 -17.78 17.30 -10.45
CA ARG A 375 -18.61 17.00 -11.62
C ARG A 375 -18.59 15.52 -11.97
N GLU A 376 -17.41 14.92 -12.04
CA GLU A 376 -17.23 13.54 -12.52
C GLU A 376 -17.65 12.49 -11.48
N LEU A 377 -17.65 12.84 -10.20
CA LEU A 377 -18.05 11.97 -9.08
C LEU A 377 -19.42 12.34 -8.51
N GLN A 378 -20.19 13.14 -9.24
CA GLN A 378 -21.54 13.52 -8.82
C GLN A 378 -22.40 12.27 -8.61
N GLY A 379 -23.03 12.17 -7.44
CA GLY A 379 -23.83 11.01 -7.04
C GLY A 379 -23.03 9.88 -6.38
N THR A 380 -21.70 9.91 -6.46
CA THR A 380 -20.80 8.96 -5.77
C THR A 380 -20.20 9.58 -4.51
N LEU A 381 -19.74 10.84 -4.59
CA LEU A 381 -19.09 11.54 -3.49
C LEU A 381 -19.60 12.98 -3.41
N SER A 382 -19.96 13.43 -2.21
CA SER A 382 -20.31 14.83 -1.96
C SER A 382 -19.05 15.68 -1.85
N ILE A 383 -18.83 16.57 -2.82
CA ILE A 383 -17.73 17.52 -2.82
C ILE A 383 -18.31 18.95 -2.77
N SER A 384 -17.94 19.71 -1.75
CA SER A 384 -18.34 21.11 -1.53
C SER A 384 -17.14 22.05 -1.66
N LEU A 385 -17.30 23.19 -2.34
CA LEU A 385 -16.22 24.13 -2.68
C LEU A 385 -16.39 25.51 -2.07
#